data_AF-F6H9T0-F1
#
_entry.id   AF-F6H9T0-F1
#
_cell.length_a   1.000
_cell.length_b   1.000
_cell.length_c   1.000
_cell.angle_alpha   90.00
_cell.angle_beta   90.00
_cell.angle_gamma   90.00
#
_symmetry.space_group_name_H-M   'P 1'
#
loop_
_entity.id
_entity.type
_entity.pdbx_description
1 polymer ?
#
loop_
_entity_poly.entity_id
_entity_poly.type
_entity_poly.pdbx_seq_one_letter_code
_entity_poly.pdbx_strand_id
1 'polypeptide(L)' 'MAAYLKLLTTTMYDGVSGVKDHIIKVKHYFNKVNEMKVELSEKFLKWLILEYLPTSFDAVKLTYKALKE' A
#
# COMPACT_ATOMS: atom_id res chain seq x y z
N MET A 1 5.80 -13.67 10.83
CA MET A 1 5.42 -13.65 9.40
C MET A 1 3.92 -13.50 9.19
N ALA A 2 3.07 -14.44 9.66
CA ALA A 2 1.62 -14.41 9.41
C ALA A 2 0.91 -13.11 9.84
N ALA A 3 1.27 -12.51 10.98
CA ALA A 3 0.64 -11.28 11.47
C ALA A 3 0.89 -10.06 10.57
N TYR A 4 2.14 -9.81 10.15
CA TYR A 4 2.45 -8.67 9.28
C TYR A 4 1.94 -8.85 7.86
N LEU A 5 1.92 -10.08 7.34
CA LEU A 5 1.29 -10.37 6.06
C LEU A 5 -0.22 -10.07 6.13
N LYS A 6 -0.91 -10.49 7.20
CA LYS A 6 -2.31 -10.16 7.42
C LYS A 6 -2.54 -8.65 7.50
N LEU A 7 -1.72 -7.93 8.26
CA LEU A 7 -1.81 -6.47 8.35
C LEU A 7 -1.60 -5.83 6.98
N LEU A 8 -0.58 -6.28 6.23
CA LEU A 8 -0.31 -5.81 4.88
C LEU A 8 -1.50 -6.03 3.94
N THR A 9 -2.18 -7.18 4.02
CA THR A 9 -3.28 -7.50 3.10
C THR A 9 -4.65 -6.90 3.46
N THR A 10 -4.79 -6.36 4.68
CA THR A 10 -6.11 -5.91 5.22
C THR A 10 -6.15 -4.43 5.60
N THR A 11 -5.02 -3.72 5.57
CA THR A 11 -4.96 -2.29 5.95
C THR A 11 -5.45 -1.41 4.81
N MET A 12 -6.78 -1.29 4.69
CA MET A 12 -7.42 -0.29 3.84
C MET A 12 -7.21 1.12 4.41
N TYR A 13 -7.35 2.14 3.57
CA TYR A 13 -7.43 3.53 4.02
C TYR A 13 -8.67 3.74 4.90
N ASP A 14 -8.50 4.41 6.04
CA ASP A 14 -9.54 4.55 7.06
C ASP A 14 -10.54 5.68 6.78
N GLY A 15 -10.30 6.50 5.74
CA GLY A 15 -11.16 7.62 5.38
C GLY A 15 -10.98 8.88 6.23
N VAL A 16 -10.16 8.84 7.28
CA VAL A 16 -10.02 9.92 8.27
C VAL A 16 -8.58 10.41 8.40
N SER A 17 -7.61 9.49 8.48
CA SER A 17 -6.19 9.80 8.54
C SER A 17 -5.70 10.35 7.20
N GLY A 18 -4.60 11.11 7.18
CA GLY A 18 -4.04 11.58 5.92
C GLY A 18 -3.54 10.43 5.02
N VAL A 19 -3.59 10.63 3.70
CA VAL A 19 -3.03 9.67 2.71
C VAL A 19 -1.56 9.35 3.01
N LYS A 20 -0.79 10.35 3.48
CA LYS A 20 0.60 10.16 3.91
C LYS A 20 0.73 9.16 5.05
N ASP A 21 -0.14 9.25 6.06
CA ASP A 21 -0.13 8.35 7.22
C ASP A 21 -0.44 6.92 6.80
N HIS A 22 -1.40 6.75 5.88
CA HIS A 22 -1.71 5.47 5.28
C HIS A 22 -0.51 4.87 4.52
N ILE A 23 0.16 5.66 3.67
CA ILE A 23 1.37 5.24 2.95
C ILE A 23 2.47 4.78 3.92
N ILE A 24 2.71 5.55 4.99
CA ILE A 24 3.71 5.20 6.02
C ILE A 24 3.36 3.87 6.68
N LYS A 25 2.09 3.67 7.04
CA LYS A 25 1.59 2.44 7.68
C LYS A 25 1.77 1.21 6.77
N VAL A 26 1.35 1.31 5.51
CA VAL A 26 1.51 0.22 4.53
C VAL A 26 2.99 -0.09 4.29
N LYS A 27 3.83 0.92 4.12
CA LYS A 27 5.29 0.75 3.94
C LYS A 27 5.95 0.08 5.15
N HIS A 28 5.50 0.40 6.36
CA HIS A 28 6.00 -0.26 7.57
C HIS A 28 5.73 -1.77 7.56
N TYR A 29 4.50 -2.20 7.24
CA TYR A 29 4.16 -3.63 7.17
C TYR A 29 4.88 -4.33 6.02
N PHE A 30 4.98 -3.69 4.86
CA PHE A 30 5.72 -4.19 3.71
C PHE A 30 7.18 -4.48 4.07
N ASN A 31 7.86 -3.52 4.72
CA ASN A 31 9.25 -3.70 5.15
C ASN A 31 9.38 -4.85 6.15
N LYS A 32 8.46 -4.98 7.12
CA LYS A 32 8.46 -6.10 8.08
C LYS A 32 8.28 -7.45 7.40
N VAL A 33 7.47 -7.53 6.34
CA VAL A 33 7.29 -8.74 5.52
C VAL A 33 8.58 -9.07 4.75
N ASN A 34 9.25 -8.07 4.18
CA ASN A 34 10.50 -8.27 3.44
C ASN A 34 11.71 -8.60 4.33
N GLU A 35 11.80 -8.02 5.54
CA GLU A 35 12.78 -8.43 6.57
C GLU A 35 12.68 -9.93 6.88
N MET A 36 11.50 -10.53 6.68
CA MET A 36 11.25 -11.96 6.86
C MET A 36 11.50 -12.80 5.60
N LYS A 37 12.21 -12.28 4.59
CA LYS A 37 12.60 -12.97 3.35
C LYS A 37 11.44 -13.32 2.40
N VAL A 38 10.38 -12.52 2.36
CA VAL A 38 9.28 -12.67 1.36
C VAL A 38 9.62 -11.99 0.03
N GLU A 39 10.59 -11.07 0.02
CA GLU A 39 11.16 -10.47 -1.21
C GLU A 39 10.15 -9.81 -2.16
N LEU A 40 9.14 -9.12 -1.60
CA LEU A 40 8.19 -8.34 -2.38
C LEU A 40 8.89 -7.16 -3.08
N SER A 41 8.49 -6.89 -4.33
CA SER A 41 9.06 -5.81 -5.13
C SER A 41 8.51 -4.42 -4.77
N GLU A 42 9.29 -3.37 -5.01
CA GLU A 42 8.81 -1.98 -4.86
C GLU A 42 7.63 -1.66 -5.80
N LYS A 43 7.57 -2.31 -6.97
CA LYS A 43 6.41 -2.23 -7.88
C LYS A 43 5.14 -2.73 -7.20
N PHE A 44 5.23 -3.83 -6.45
CA PHE A 44 4.11 -4.36 -5.66
C PHE A 44 3.69 -3.39 -4.56
N LEU A 45 4.64 -2.76 -3.84
CA LEU A 45 4.33 -1.76 -2.83
C LEU A 45 3.53 -0.58 -3.41
N LYS A 46 3.94 -0.05 -4.56
CA LYS A 46 3.25 1.07 -5.24
C LYS A 46 1.83 0.68 -5.64
N TRP A 47 1.66 -0.51 -6.21
CA TRP A 47 0.35 -1.04 -6.56
C TRP A 47 -0.56 -1.18 -5.32
N LEU A 48 -0.03 -1.78 -4.25
CA LEU A 48 -0.77 -2.02 -3.01
C LEU A 48 -1.26 -0.72 -2.35
N ILE A 49 -0.40 0.30 -2.29
CA ILE A 49 -0.75 1.63 -1.76
C ILE A 49 -1.93 2.23 -2.53
N LEU A 50 -1.94 2.12 -3.86
CA LEU A 50 -3.02 2.65 -4.69
C LEU A 50 -4.30 1.83 -4.55
N GLU A 51 -4.19 0.50 -4.44
CA GLU A 51 -5.33 -0.41 -4.32
C GLU A 51 -6.13 -0.15 -3.04
N TYR A 52 -5.46 0.21 -1.95
CA TYR A 52 -6.08 0.46 -0.64
C TYR A 52 -6.68 1.85 -0.45
N LEU A 53 -6.51 2.75 -1.42
CA LEU A 53 -7.26 3.99 -1.43
C LEU A 53 -8.71 3.74 -1.88
N PRO A 54 -9.70 4.43 -1.31
CA PRO A 54 -11.09 4.29 -1.74
C PRO A 54 -11.31 4.90 -3.13
N THR A 55 -12.48 4.63 -3.71
CA THR A 55 -12.87 5.13 -5.05
C THR A 55 -12.90 6.65 -5.17
N SER A 56 -13.02 7.38 -4.04
CA SER A 56 -12.85 8.83 -4.02
C SER A 56 -11.47 9.30 -4.52
N PHE A 57 -10.48 8.40 -4.62
CA PHE A 57 -9.15 8.67 -5.16
C PHE A 57 -8.95 8.12 -6.58
N ASP A 58 -9.98 7.65 -7.28
CA ASP A 58 -9.82 6.99 -8.58
C ASP A 58 -9.11 7.87 -9.62
N ALA A 59 -9.39 9.18 -9.63
CA ALA A 59 -8.66 10.12 -10.50
C ALA A 59 -7.14 10.07 -10.25
N VAL A 60 -6.70 10.05 -8.99
CA VAL A 60 -5.28 9.95 -8.62
C VAL A 60 -4.70 8.61 -9.05
N LYS A 61 -5.43 7.51 -8.85
CA LYS A 61 -4.99 6.16 -9.27
C LYS A 61 -4.77 6.09 -10.78
N LEU A 62 -5.72 6.63 -11.57
CA LEU A 62 -5.64 6.65 -13.03
C LEU A 62 -4.48 7.53 -13.52
N THR A 63 -4.34 8.73 -12.99
CA THR A 63 -3.23 9.64 -13.36
C THR A 63 -1.87 9.02 -13.02
N TYR A 64 -1.73 8.37 -11.86
CA TYR A 64 -0.48 7.71 -11.51
C TYR A 64 -0.14 6.57 -12.46
N LYS A 65 -1.11 5.70 -12.78
CA LYS A 65 -0.91 4.58 -13.71
C LYS A 65 -0.47 5.10 -15.09
N ALA A 66 -1.17 6.09 -15.65
CA ALA A 66 -0.83 6.69 -16.94
C ALA A 66 0.56 7.35 -17.00
N LEU A 67 1.11 7.79 -15.86
CA LEU A 67 2.44 8.42 -15.78
C LEU A 67 3.58 7.44 -15.47
N LYS A 68 3.27 6.22 -15.05
CA LYS A 68 4.24 5.24 -14.51
C LYS A 68 4.22 3.88 -15.23
N GLU A 69 3.23 3.65 -16.09
CA GLU A 69 3.33 2.74 -17.24
C GLU A 69 4.17 3.38 -18.35
#